data_AF-A0A8S0H7R1-F1
#
_entry.id   AF-A0A8S0H7R1-F1
#
_cell.length_a   1.000
_cell.length_b   1.000
_cell.length_c   1.000
_cell.angle_alpha   90.00
_cell.angle_beta   90.00
_cell.angle_gamma   90.00
#
_symmetry.space_group_name_H-M   'P 1'
#
loop_
_entity.id
_entity.type
_entity.pdbx_description
1 polymer ?
#
loop_
_entity_poly.entity_id
_entity_poly.type
_entity_poly.pdbx_seq_one_letter_code
_entity_poly.pdbx_strand_id
1 'polypeptide(L)' 'MVYALSEHELLELTGDHPENPTFSLPCREVFARGQRQIPVFGPMLESEAALAHKGFWK' A
#
# COMPACT_ATOMS: atom_id res chain seq x y z
N MET A 1 6.21 11.37 0.27
CA MET A 1 5.67 10.22 -0.48
C MET A 1 4.19 10.45 -0.72
N VAL A 2 3.70 10.09 -1.90
CA VAL A 2 2.27 10.13 -2.25
C VAL A 2 1.88 8.75 -2.75
N TYR A 3 0.76 8.21 -2.28
CA TYR A 3 0.29 6.90 -2.69
C TYR A 3 -1.22 6.86 -2.85
N ALA A 4 -1.68 5.98 -3.75
CA ALA A 4 -3.07 5.92 -4.15
C ALA A 4 -3.89 4.88 -3.36
N LEU A 5 -3.35 3.67 -3.20
CA LEU A 5 -3.99 2.56 -2.48
C LEU A 5 -3.25 2.25 -1.18
N SER A 6 -3.97 2.07 -0.07
CA SER A 6 -3.36 1.68 1.19
C SER A 6 -2.83 0.25 1.16
N GLU A 7 -1.81 -0.02 1.96
CA GLU A 7 -1.24 -1.37 2.10
C GLU A 7 -2.24 -2.35 2.72
N HIS A 8 -3.19 -1.86 3.51
CA HIS A 8 -4.29 -2.65 4.05
C HIS A 8 -5.24 -3.12 2.94
N GLU A 9 -5.76 -2.18 2.13
CA GLU A 9 -6.63 -2.51 0.98
C GLU A 9 -5.90 -3.36 -0.06
N LEU A 10 -4.60 -3.09 -0.31
CA LEU A 10 -3.81 -3.91 -1.21
C LEU A 10 -3.65 -5.35 -0.70
N LEU A 11 -3.45 -5.54 0.62
CA LEU A 11 -3.38 -6.86 1.24
C LEU A 11 -4.69 -7.63 1.07
N GLU A 12 -5.85 -6.98 1.14
CA GLU A 12 -7.14 -7.64 0.85
C GLU A 12 -7.25 -8.11 -0.60
N LEU A 13 -6.64 -7.38 -1.53
CA LEU A 13 -6.63 -7.72 -2.96
C LEU A 13 -5.61 -8.80 -3.32
N THR A 14 -4.46 -8.84 -2.63
CA THR A 14 -3.35 -9.77 -2.90
C THR A 14 -3.47 -11.06 -2.09
N GLY A 15 -4.00 -11.02 -0.87
CA GLY A 15 -3.97 -12.16 0.05
C GLY A 15 -2.56 -12.70 0.27
N ASP A 16 -2.41 -14.03 0.23
CA ASP A 16 -1.12 -14.74 0.36
C ASP A 16 -0.42 -14.97 -1.01
N HIS A 17 -0.66 -14.12 -2.01
CA HIS A 17 -0.07 -14.32 -3.34
C HIS A 17 1.47 -14.31 -3.30
N PRO A 18 2.15 -15.34 -3.86
CA PRO A 18 3.59 -15.54 -3.67
C PRO A 18 4.45 -14.45 -4.31
N GLU A 19 3.97 -13.76 -5.34
CA GLU A 19 4.69 -12.65 -5.98
C GLU A 19 4.67 -11.36 -5.14
N ASN A 20 3.73 -11.23 -4.19
CA ASN A 20 3.66 -10.08 -3.31
C ASN A 20 3.35 -10.53 -1.88
N PRO A 21 4.35 -11.10 -1.16
CA PRO A 21 4.23 -11.43 0.25
C PRO A 21 4.03 -10.13 1.04
N THR A 22 2.78 -9.72 1.15
CA THR A 22 2.41 -8.36 1.53
C THR A 22 2.62 -8.23 3.03
N PHE A 23 3.53 -7.35 3.43
CA PHE A 23 3.84 -7.11 4.84
C PHE A 23 3.00 -5.94 5.35
N SER A 24 2.12 -6.18 6.32
CA SER A 24 1.24 -5.14 6.87
C SER A 24 1.98 -4.20 7.83
N LEU A 25 3.02 -3.52 7.36
CA LEU A 25 3.76 -2.50 8.08
C LEU A 25 3.61 -1.15 7.36
N PRO A 26 2.81 -0.22 7.88
CA PRO A 26 2.65 1.07 7.25
C PRO A 26 4.02 1.76 7.10
N CYS A 27 4.48 1.96 5.87
CA CYS A 27 4.58 3.33 5.41
C CYS A 27 5.20 4.39 6.34
N ARG A 28 4.26 5.05 7.03
CA ARG A 28 4.48 6.14 7.98
C ARG A 28 5.33 5.71 9.17
N GLU A 29 5.17 4.47 9.65
CA GLU A 29 6.00 3.92 10.72
C GLU A 29 7.45 3.77 10.26
N VAL A 30 7.68 3.23 9.06
CA VAL A 30 9.03 3.11 8.50
C VAL A 30 9.70 4.48 8.42
N PHE A 31 8.99 5.50 7.91
CA PHE A 31 9.53 6.85 7.82
C PHE A 31 9.73 7.51 9.18
N ALA A 32 8.89 7.23 10.18
CA ALA A 32 9.03 7.77 11.53
C ALA A 32 10.30 7.28 12.25
N ARG A 33 10.87 6.14 11.84
CA ARG A 33 12.17 5.65 12.35
C ARG A 33 13.37 6.28 11.64
N GLY A 34 13.16 7.09 10.60
CA GLY A 34 14.20 7.75 9.82
C GLY A 34 14.67 9.07 10.43
N GLN A 35 15.83 9.55 9.98
CA GLN A 35 16.40 10.83 10.45
C GLN A 35 15.77 12.06 9.78
N ARG A 36 15.04 11.88 8.67
CA ARG A 36 14.42 12.97 7.91
C ARG A 36 12.91 12.92 8.07
N GLN A 37 12.31 14.10 8.23
CA GLN A 37 10.86 14.23 8.16
C GLN A 37 10.41 14.02 6.71
N ILE A 38 9.68 12.93 6.46
CA ILE A 38 9.12 12.62 5.15
C ILE A 38 7.61 12.83 5.24
N PRO A 39 7.05 13.87 4.59
CA PRO A 39 5.61 14.05 4.55
C PRO A 39 5.00 12.94 3.69
N VAL A 40 3.91 12.37 4.19
CA VAL A 40 3.20 11.28 3.54
C VAL A 40 1.75 11.69 3.32
N PHE A 41 1.35 11.70 2.05
CA PHE A 41 0.00 12.02 1.61
C PHE A 41 -0.61 10.77 0.96
N GLY A 42 -1.82 10.44 1.36
CA GLY A 42 -2.47 9.21 0.93
C GLY A 42 -3.02 8.38 2.09
N PRO A 43 -3.84 7.38 1.77
CA PRO A 43 -4.21 6.99 0.39
C PRO A 43 -5.14 8.01 -0.30
N MET A 44 -5.16 8.03 -1.64
CA MET A 44 -5.95 8.95 -2.47
C MET A 44 -6.38 8.25 -3.76
N LEU A 45 -7.65 8.39 -4.17
CA LEU A 45 -8.21 7.65 -5.31
C LEU A 45 -8.15 6.12 -5.10
N GLU A 46 -8.44 5.65 -3.88
CA GLU A 46 -8.34 4.21 -3.54
C GLU A 46 -9.21 3.35 -4.44
N SER A 47 -10.46 3.76 -4.65
CA SER A 47 -11.42 3.05 -5.49
C SER A 47 -10.90 2.86 -6.91
N GLU A 48 -10.34 3.91 -7.51
CA GLU A 48 -9.77 3.88 -8.86
C GLU A 48 -8.47 3.07 -8.91
N ALA A 49 -7.59 3.24 -7.92
CA ALA A 49 -6.33 2.51 -7.82
C ALA A 49 -6.57 1.00 -7.67
N ALA A 50 -7.57 0.60 -6.89
CA ALA A 50 -7.95 -0.80 -6.71
C ALA A 50 -8.37 -1.48 -8.04
N LEU A 51 -8.88 -0.73 -9.02
CA LEU A 51 -9.28 -1.30 -10.32
C LEU A 51 -8.11 -1.94 -11.07
N ALA A 52 -6.90 -1.39 -10.94
CA ALA A 52 -5.70 -1.96 -11.59
C ALA A 52 -5.32 -3.34 -11.01
N HIS A 53 -5.73 -3.63 -9.78
CA HIS A 53 -5.41 -4.88 -9.07
C HIS A 53 -6.52 -5.94 -9.20
N LYS A 54 -7.72 -5.56 -9.64
CA LYS A 54 -8.86 -6.50 -9.78
C LYS A 54 -8.53 -7.62 -10.77
N GLY A 55 -8.41 -8.84 -10.26
CA GLY A 55 -8.18 -10.05 -11.05
C GLY A 55 -6.73 -10.24 -11.52
N PHE A 56 -5.81 -9.33 -11.17
CA PHE A 56 -4.40 -9.45 -11.52
C PHE A 56 -3.67 -10.48 -10.64
N TRP A 57 -3.99 -10.54 -9.34
CA TRP A 57 -3.32 -11.36 -8.32
C TRP A 57 -3.89 -12.78 -8.16
N LYS A 58 -4.50 -13.35 -9.20
CA LYS A 58 -5.08 -14.71 -9.17
C LYS A 58 -4.14 -15.73 -9.79
#